data_AF-A0A7C1MM38-F1
#
_entry.id   AF-A0A7C1MM38-F1
#
_cell.length_a   1.000
_cell.length_b   1.000
_cell.length_c   1.000
_cell.angle_alpha   90.00
_cell.angle_beta   90.00
_cell.angle_gamma   90.00
#
_symmetry.space_group_name_H-M   'P 1'
#
loop_
_entity.id
_entity.type
_entity.pdbx_description
1 polymer ?
#
loop_
_entity_poly.entity_id
_entity_poly.type
_entity_poly.pdbx_seq_one_letter_code
_entity_poly.pdbx_strand_id
1 'polypeptide(L)'
;MGQKKEYNKWKTGTYVLLAIIILMIVITIYQENKSIEDFASPESICSRIKATPSWADINGNIIDTGYKNLTGLTYDELNILIEKNIRFVYHPGCKYCQKQMLEFGYFWNDYQDSGLTIDCSKLN
;
A
#
# COMPACT_ATOMS: atom_id res chain seq x y z
N MET A 1 -18.53 -56.05 -21.78
CA MET A 1 -17.34 -55.50 -21.07
C MET A 1 -16.96 -54.06 -21.51
N GLY A 2 -17.89 -53.25 -22.06
CA GLY A 2 -17.58 -51.91 -22.60
C GLY A 2 -17.83 -50.72 -21.66
N GLN A 3 -18.82 -50.80 -20.77
CA GLN A 3 -19.27 -49.63 -19.99
C GLN A 3 -18.31 -49.17 -18.87
N LYS A 4 -17.44 -50.06 -18.37
CA LYS A 4 -16.46 -49.74 -17.31
C LYS A 4 -15.34 -48.79 -17.80
N LYS A 5 -15.04 -48.78 -19.11
CA LYS A 5 -14.00 -47.91 -19.71
C LYS A 5 -14.48 -46.47 -19.91
N GLU A 6 -15.76 -46.25 -20.23
CA GLU A 6 -16.32 -44.91 -20.39
C GLU A 6 -16.51 -44.20 -19.04
N TYR A 7 -17.02 -44.90 -18.03
CA TYR A 7 -17.20 -44.34 -16.69
C TYR A 7 -15.87 -43.88 -16.06
N ASN A 8 -14.78 -44.63 -16.29
CA ASN A 8 -13.45 -44.24 -15.82
C ASN A 8 -12.92 -43.01 -16.55
N LYS A 9 -13.15 -42.85 -17.87
CA LYS A 9 -12.75 -41.66 -18.63
C LYS A 9 -13.42 -40.38 -18.12
N TRP A 10 -14.71 -40.46 -17.76
CA TRP A 10 -15.45 -39.33 -17.19
C TRP A 10 -14.86 -38.90 -15.85
N LYS A 11 -14.54 -39.85 -14.95
CA LYS A 11 -13.86 -39.55 -13.68
C LYS A 11 -12.50 -38.90 -13.89
N THR A 12 -11.66 -39.41 -14.80
CA THR A 12 -10.35 -38.79 -15.07
C THR A 12 -10.50 -37.36 -15.60
N GLY A 13 -11.48 -37.12 -16.49
CA GLY A 13 -11.77 -35.77 -16.99
C GLY A 13 -12.19 -34.80 -15.88
N THR A 14 -13.04 -35.24 -14.95
CA THR A 14 -13.47 -34.42 -13.81
C THR A 14 -12.32 -34.10 -12.86
N TYR A 15 -11.44 -35.07 -12.57
CA TYR A 15 -10.27 -34.84 -11.71
C TYR A 15 -9.26 -33.87 -12.34
N VAL A 16 -9.04 -33.95 -13.66
CA VAL A 16 -8.16 -33.02 -14.37
C VAL A 16 -8.75 -31.60 -14.35
N LEU A 17 -10.06 -31.46 -14.56
CA LEU A 17 -10.72 -30.16 -14.51
C LEU A 17 -10.63 -29.52 -13.11
N LEU A 18 -10.83 -30.31 -12.07
CA LEU A 18 -10.69 -29.88 -10.67
C LEU A 18 -9.25 -29.44 -10.36
N ALA A 19 -8.24 -30.19 -10.82
CA ALA A 19 -6.85 -29.83 -10.65
C ALA A 19 -6.49 -28.50 -11.34
N ILE A 20 -7.04 -28.24 -12.53
CA ILE A 20 -6.85 -26.97 -13.26
C ILE A 20 -7.50 -25.81 -12.50
N ILE A 21 -8.71 -25.99 -11.97
CA ILE A 21 -9.40 -24.95 -11.19
C ILE A 21 -8.61 -24.62 -9.92
N ILE A 22 -8.15 -25.64 -9.19
CA ILE A 22 -7.32 -25.45 -7.99
C ILE A 22 -6.01 -24.73 -8.35
N LEU A 23 -5.35 -25.12 -9.45
CA LEU A 23 -4.13 -24.46 -9.93
C LEU A 23 -4.40 -22.99 -10.27
N MET A 24 -5.52 -22.68 -10.94
CA MET A 24 -5.89 -21.30 -11.24
C MET A 24 -6.15 -20.49 -9.97
N ILE A 25 -6.85 -21.04 -8.98
CA ILE A 25 -7.07 -20.38 -7.68
C ILE A 25 -5.73 -20.09 -6.98
N VAL A 26 -4.82 -21.07 -6.97
CA VAL A 26 -3.48 -20.90 -6.37
C VAL A 26 -2.68 -19.82 -7.11
N ILE A 27 -2.72 -19.79 -8.45
CA ILE A 27 -2.05 -18.76 -9.26
C ILE A 27 -2.64 -17.38 -8.95
N THR A 28 -3.96 -17.25 -8.84
CA THR A 28 -4.63 -15.98 -8.51
C THR A 28 -4.22 -15.48 -7.13
N ILE A 29 -4.24 -16.35 -6.11
CA ILE A 29 -3.78 -16.01 -4.74
C ILE A 29 -2.30 -15.59 -4.76
N TYR A 30 -1.46 -16.29 -5.54
CA TYR A 30 -0.04 -15.97 -5.63
C TYR A 30 0.22 -14.63 -6.34
N GLN A 31 -0.55 -14.31 -7.39
CA GLN A 31 -0.49 -13.02 -8.11
C GLN A 31 -0.93 -11.86 -7.22
N GLU A 32 -2.02 -12.04 -6.45
CA GLU A 32 -2.51 -11.05 -5.48
C GLU A 32 -1.45 -10.80 -4.40
N ASN A 33 -0.85 -11.84 -3.84
CA ASN A 33 0.26 -11.70 -2.88
C ASN A 33 1.50 -11.04 -3.49
N LYS A 34 1.85 -11.33 -4.73
CA LYS A 34 3.00 -10.69 -5.40
C LYS A 34 2.77 -9.20 -5.68
N SER A 35 1.52 -8.80 -5.96
CA SER A 35 1.19 -7.37 -6.06
C SER A 35 1.29 -6.63 -4.72
N ILE A 36 1.24 -7.36 -3.60
CA ILE A 36 1.42 -6.82 -2.25
C ILE A 36 2.92 -6.70 -1.87
N GLU A 37 3.82 -7.41 -2.56
CA GLU A 37 5.26 -7.43 -2.22
C GLU A 37 6.13 -6.36 -2.92
N ASP A 38 5.59 -5.58 -3.87
CA ASP A 38 6.34 -4.48 -4.53
C ASP A 38 6.00 -3.08 -3.97
N PHE A 39 5.39 -2.99 -2.79
CA PHE A 39 5.36 -1.73 -2.06
C PHE A 39 6.75 -1.44 -1.50
N ALA A 40 7.36 -0.32 -1.86
CA ALA A 40 8.64 0.05 -1.26
C ALA A 40 8.45 0.10 0.27
N SER A 41 9.18 -0.77 0.97
CA SER A 41 9.05 -0.89 2.43
C SER A 41 9.27 0.48 3.07
N PRO A 42 8.57 0.81 4.18
CA PRO A 42 8.80 2.06 4.89
C PRO A 42 10.29 2.33 5.16
N GLU A 43 11.08 1.30 5.44
CA GLU A 43 12.54 1.37 5.62
C GLU A 43 13.26 1.90 4.38
N SER A 44 12.91 1.38 3.20
CA SER A 44 13.51 1.79 1.92
C SER A 44 13.16 3.22 1.54
N ILE A 45 11.99 3.72 1.96
CA ILE A 45 11.58 5.10 1.75
C ILE A 45 12.37 5.99 2.72
N CYS A 46 12.38 5.66 4.00
CA CYS A 46 13.03 6.43 5.05
C CYS A 46 14.56 6.54 4.88
N SER A 47 15.22 5.54 4.30
CA SER A 47 16.66 5.63 3.97
C SER A 47 16.98 6.66 2.88
N ARG A 48 16.00 7.05 2.06
CA ARG A 48 16.19 7.97 0.91
C ARG A 48 15.98 9.43 1.28
N ILE A 49 15.27 9.72 2.37
CA ILE A 49 14.88 11.09 2.74
C ILE A 49 15.78 11.68 3.83
N LYS A 50 16.38 12.82 3.51
CA LYS A 50 17.35 13.54 4.36
C LYS A 50 16.66 14.44 5.38
N ALA A 51 15.81 13.89 6.24
CA ALA A 51 15.14 14.64 7.31
C ALA A 51 14.37 15.89 6.81
N THR A 52 13.63 15.73 5.71
CA THR A 52 12.75 16.74 5.12
C THR A 52 11.36 16.12 4.98
N PRO A 53 10.26 16.88 5.25
CA PRO A 53 8.91 16.40 4.95
C PRO A 53 8.83 15.93 3.51
N SER A 54 8.31 14.73 3.29
CA SER A 54 8.27 14.14 1.95
C SER A 54 6.92 13.49 1.71
N TRP A 55 6.54 13.39 0.45
CA TRP A 55 5.26 12.86 0.02
C TRP A 55 5.54 11.70 -0.93
N ALA A 56 4.94 10.56 -0.65
CA ALA A 56 5.11 9.34 -1.42
C ALA A 56 3.78 8.88 -2.02
N ASP A 57 3.85 8.23 -3.17
CA ASP A 57 2.71 7.49 -3.72
C ASP A 57 2.52 6.15 -2.98
N ILE A 58 1.49 5.41 -3.37
CA ILE A 58 1.19 4.08 -2.82
C ILE A 58 2.33 3.06 -3.02
N ASN A 59 3.15 3.24 -4.06
CA ASN A 59 4.29 2.38 -4.37
C ASN A 59 5.55 2.76 -3.57
N GLY A 60 5.50 3.88 -2.83
CA GLY A 60 6.61 4.42 -2.06
C GLY A 60 7.62 5.22 -2.88
N ASN A 61 7.26 5.65 -4.08
CA ASN A 61 8.04 6.63 -4.82
C ASN A 61 7.82 8.01 -4.19
N ILE A 62 8.91 8.72 -3.91
CA ILE A 62 8.83 10.12 -3.47
C ILE A 62 8.39 10.96 -4.66
N ILE A 63 7.17 11.49 -4.59
CA ILE A 63 6.58 12.36 -5.61
C ILE A 63 6.87 13.83 -5.33
N ASP A 64 7.14 14.18 -4.07
CA ASP A 64 7.44 15.54 -3.67
C ASP A 64 8.22 15.60 -2.35
N THR A 65 8.97 16.67 -2.14
CA THR A 65 9.72 16.93 -0.91
C THR A 65 9.64 18.39 -0.52
N GLY A 66 9.73 18.65 0.78
CA GLY A 66 9.67 19.99 1.34
C GLY A 66 8.31 20.31 1.94
N TYR A 67 8.28 21.51 2.51
CA TYR A 67 7.12 22.02 3.21
C TYR A 67 5.99 22.37 2.23
N LYS A 68 4.77 21.98 2.58
CA LYS A 68 3.53 22.37 1.91
C LYS A 68 2.73 23.25 2.86
N ASN A 69 2.36 24.43 2.38
CA ASN A 69 1.43 25.27 3.08
C ASN A 69 0.05 24.62 3.02
N LEU A 70 -0.42 24.11 4.17
CA LEU A 70 -1.76 23.54 4.33
C LEU A 70 -2.60 24.41 5.28
N THR A 71 -2.23 25.68 5.46
CA THR A 71 -2.98 26.61 6.29
C THR A 71 -4.41 26.72 5.77
N GLY A 72 -5.37 26.41 6.62
CA GLY A 72 -6.79 26.40 6.25
C GLY A 72 -7.19 25.20 5.39
N LEU A 73 -6.42 24.10 5.43
CA LEU A 73 -6.78 22.81 4.82
C LEU A 73 -8.25 22.52 5.12
N THR A 74 -8.98 22.17 4.07
CA THR A 74 -10.38 21.77 4.15
C THR A 74 -10.52 20.25 4.18
N TYR A 75 -11.69 19.76 4.58
CA TYR A 75 -11.95 18.32 4.61
C TYR A 75 -11.88 17.69 3.20
N ASP A 76 -12.32 18.43 2.17
CA ASP A 76 -12.27 17.97 0.79
C ASP A 76 -10.82 17.83 0.30
N GLU A 77 -9.94 18.76 0.66
CA GLU A 77 -8.52 18.66 0.33
C GLU A 77 -7.83 17.50 1.08
N LEU A 78 -8.19 17.26 2.33
CA LEU A 78 -7.75 16.07 3.06
C LEU A 78 -8.21 14.79 2.34
N ASN A 79 -9.48 14.71 1.95
CA ASN A 79 -10.01 13.55 1.23
C ASN A 79 -9.29 13.33 -0.10
N ILE A 80 -8.90 14.39 -0.82
CA ILE A 80 -8.10 14.24 -2.04
C ILE A 80 -6.76 13.56 -1.74
N LEU A 81 -6.08 13.89 -0.64
CA LEU A 81 -4.83 13.22 -0.24
C LEU A 81 -5.08 11.74 0.06
N ILE A 82 -6.17 11.44 0.75
CA ILE A 82 -6.55 10.07 1.15
C ILE A 82 -6.93 9.24 -0.07
N GLU A 83 -7.84 9.72 -0.92
CA GLU A 83 -8.29 9.03 -2.13
C GLU A 83 -7.12 8.76 -3.09
N LYS A 84 -6.17 9.69 -3.19
CA LYS A 84 -4.96 9.53 -4.00
C LYS A 84 -3.88 8.67 -3.34
N ASN A 85 -4.12 8.15 -2.12
CA ASN A 85 -3.16 7.36 -1.35
C ASN A 85 -1.80 8.05 -1.22
N ILE A 86 -1.82 9.37 -1.04
CA ILE A 86 -0.60 10.15 -0.86
C ILE A 86 -0.17 9.95 0.58
N ARG A 87 1.04 9.43 0.78
CA ARG A 87 1.61 9.18 2.09
C ARG A 87 2.52 10.33 2.51
N PHE A 88 2.35 10.83 3.72
CA PHE A 88 3.28 11.78 4.31
C PHE A 88 4.37 11.03 5.07
N VAL A 89 5.60 11.19 4.59
CA VAL A 89 6.79 10.54 5.13
C VAL A 89 7.59 11.56 5.92
N TYR A 90 7.85 11.25 7.19
CA TYR A 90 8.45 12.21 8.11
C TYR A 90 9.36 11.55 9.14
N HIS A 91 10.23 12.37 9.72
CA HIS A 91 10.97 12.03 10.93
C HIS A 91 10.57 13.03 12.03
N PRO A 92 10.17 12.60 13.24
CA PRO A 92 9.70 13.51 14.29
C PRO A 92 10.79 14.46 14.79
N GLY A 93 12.06 14.10 14.68
CA GLY A 93 13.20 15.00 14.96
C GLY A 93 13.43 16.08 13.89
N CYS A 94 12.73 16.06 12.75
CA CYS A 94 12.89 17.03 11.67
C CYS A 94 11.98 18.26 11.92
N LYS A 95 12.59 19.44 12.10
CA LYS A 95 11.90 20.70 12.39
C LYS A 95 10.85 21.07 11.34
N TYR A 96 11.14 20.85 10.05
CA TYR A 96 10.19 21.13 8.97
C TYR A 96 9.04 20.12 8.91
N CYS A 97 9.28 18.89 9.35
CA CYS A 97 8.28 17.85 9.44
C CYS A 97 7.30 18.16 10.58
N GLN A 98 7.81 18.56 11.74
CA GLN A 98 6.98 19.04 12.86
C GLN A 98 6.11 20.23 12.43
N LYS A 99 6.68 21.19 11.69
CA LYS A 99 5.90 22.30 11.13
C LYS A 99 4.81 21.81 10.19
N GLN A 100 5.10 20.84 9.32
CA GLN A 100 4.10 20.25 8.43
C GLN A 100 2.94 19.60 9.21
N MET A 101 3.24 18.88 10.29
CA MET A 101 2.23 18.28 11.17
C MET A 101 1.33 19.35 11.81
N LEU A 102 1.90 20.50 12.19
CA LEU A 102 1.14 21.63 12.72
C LEU A 102 0.22 22.27 11.67
N GLU A 103 0.64 22.30 10.39
CA GLU A 103 -0.18 22.82 9.29
C GLU A 103 -1.40 21.94 8.97
N PHE A 104 -1.29 20.63 9.15
CA PHE A 104 -2.46 19.75 9.12
C PHE A 104 -3.49 20.13 10.20
N GLY A 105 -3.04 20.76 11.30
CA GLY A 105 -3.89 21.27 12.35
C GLY A 105 -4.78 20.16 12.94
N TYR A 106 -6.08 20.40 12.95
CA TYR A 106 -7.05 19.46 13.51
C TYR A 106 -7.16 18.14 12.73
N PHE A 107 -6.77 18.14 11.45
CA PHE A 107 -6.82 16.96 10.59
C PHE A 107 -5.62 16.02 10.73
N TRP A 108 -4.61 16.40 11.52
CA TRP A 108 -3.42 15.57 11.68
C TRP A 108 -3.76 14.15 12.16
N ASN A 109 -4.65 14.04 13.16
CA ASN A 109 -5.04 12.74 13.70
C ASN A 109 -5.82 11.91 12.68
N ASP A 110 -6.78 12.51 11.98
CA ASP A 110 -7.55 11.83 10.93
C ASP A 110 -6.63 11.31 9.81
N TYR A 111 -5.66 12.11 9.42
CA TYR A 111 -4.68 11.72 8.41
C TYR A 111 -3.72 10.64 8.93
N GLN A 112 -3.34 10.66 10.20
CA GLN A 112 -2.55 9.61 10.82
C GLN A 112 -3.34 8.29 10.91
N ASP A 113 -4.62 8.34 11.32
CA ASP A 113 -5.51 7.19 11.46
C ASP A 113 -5.87 6.57 10.11
N SER A 114 -5.76 7.32 9.01
CA SER A 114 -5.88 6.79 7.64
C SER A 114 -4.78 5.77 7.27
N GLY A 115 -3.70 5.70 8.04
CA GLY A 115 -2.53 4.86 7.75
C GLY A 115 -1.62 5.42 6.66
N LEU A 116 -1.89 6.64 6.16
CA LEU A 116 -1.09 7.32 5.13
C LEU A 116 0.05 8.17 5.71
N THR A 117 0.52 7.85 6.91
CA THR A 117 1.68 8.51 7.50
C THR A 117 2.79 7.49 7.76
N ILE A 118 4.02 7.85 7.41
CA ILE A 118 5.20 7.02 7.62
C ILE A 118 6.14 7.76 8.56
N ASP A 119 6.24 7.25 9.79
CA ASP A 119 7.16 7.74 10.82
C ASP A 119 8.49 6.98 10.74
N CYS A 120 9.50 7.64 10.20
CA CYS A 120 10.83 7.06 10.03
C CYS A 120 11.58 6.80 11.33
N SER A 121 11.14 7.31 12.49
CA SER A 121 11.78 7.00 13.77
C SER A 121 11.37 5.65 14.36
N LYS A 122 10.27 5.07 13.86
CA LYS A 122 9.74 3.77 14.33
C LYS A 122 10.31 2.57 13.58
N LEU A 123 11.16 2.82 12.59
CA LEU A 123 11.79 1.81 11.75
C LEU A 123 13.21 1.58 12.26
N ASN A 124 13.29 0.91 13.41
CA ASN A 124 14.52 0.43 14.04
C ASN A 124 14.48 -1.09 14.13
#